data_AF-A0A6J4Y048-F1
#
_entry.id   AF-A0A6J4Y048-F1
#
_cell.length_a   1.000
_cell.length_b   1.000
_cell.length_c   1.000
_cell.angle_alpha   90.00
_cell.angle_beta   90.00
_cell.angle_gamma   90.00
#
_symmetry.space_group_name_H-M   'P 1'
#
loop_
_entity.id
_entity.type
_entity.pdbx_description
1 polymer ?
#
loop_
_entity_poly.entity_id
_entity_poly.type
_entity_poly.pdbx_seq_one_letter_code
_entity_poly.pdbx_strand_id
1 'polypeptide(L)'
;MSDKLISIEEQDGPMRAVFQRIMRMVPDRDKSDKNLQRLLAFRLRIDGEAALSEYLIRKIRETIKCAYTGSLYDFLKDDLIEKECEADEVESDPEPPGAA
;
A
#
# COMPACT_ATOMS: atom_id res chain seq x y z
N MET A 1 -22.36 -21.07 12.81
CA MET A 1 -20.88 -21.22 12.91
C MET A 1 -20.21 -20.30 11.89
N SER A 2 -20.44 -18.99 11.99
CA SER A 2 -19.94 -18.01 10.99
C SER A 2 -19.49 -16.69 11.62
N ASP A 3 -19.25 -16.65 12.93
CA ASP A 3 -18.90 -15.44 13.69
C ASP A 3 -17.39 -15.11 13.67
N LYS A 4 -16.71 -15.30 12.53
CA LYS A 4 -15.26 -15.07 12.41
C LYS A 4 -14.82 -14.28 11.19
N LEU A 5 -15.74 -13.70 10.42
CA LEU A 5 -15.39 -12.62 9.50
C LEU A 5 -15.41 -11.33 10.30
N ILE A 6 -14.26 -10.99 10.87
CA ILE A 6 -14.10 -9.82 11.72
C ILE A 6 -14.40 -8.57 10.87
N SER A 7 -15.59 -7.99 11.02
CA SER A 7 -15.87 -6.61 10.65
C SER A 7 -15.04 -5.70 11.55
N ILE A 8 -13.73 -5.59 11.32
CA ILE A 8 -12.89 -4.63 12.04
C ILE A 8 -13.34 -3.19 11.69
N GLU A 9 -14.01 -3.01 10.54
CA GLU A 9 -14.72 -1.78 10.15
C GLU A 9 -15.82 -1.37 11.18
N GLU A 10 -16.37 -2.33 11.93
CA GLU A 10 -17.49 -2.13 12.88
C GLU A 10 -17.04 -2.22 14.36
N GLN A 11 -15.76 -2.43 14.66
CA GLN A 11 -15.28 -2.43 16.05
C GLN A 11 -15.15 -1.00 16.57
N ASP A 12 -16.16 -0.55 17.31
CA ASP A 12 -16.10 0.70 18.09
C ASP A 12 -15.05 0.59 19.21
N GLY A 13 -14.10 1.53 19.24
CA GLY A 13 -13.04 1.56 20.24
C GLY A 13 -11.77 2.33 19.82
N PRO A 14 -10.70 2.32 20.64
CA PRO A 14 -9.42 3.00 20.35
C PRO A 14 -8.79 2.52 19.04
N MET A 15 -9.08 1.28 18.63
CA MET A 15 -8.63 0.69 17.37
C MET A 15 -9.17 1.45 16.15
N ARG A 16 -10.41 1.97 16.20
CA ARG A 16 -11.00 2.76 15.11
C ARG A 16 -10.28 4.09 14.92
N ALA A 17 -9.91 4.76 16.01
CA ALA A 17 -9.16 6.02 15.96
C ALA A 17 -7.76 5.80 15.35
N VAL A 18 -7.10 4.70 15.73
CA VAL A 18 -5.81 4.31 15.16
C VAL A 18 -5.95 3.99 13.68
N PHE A 19 -6.94 3.18 13.31
CA PHE A 19 -7.20 2.81 11.93
C PHE A 19 -7.49 4.03 11.05
N GLN A 20 -8.25 5.01 11.54
CA GLN A 20 -8.45 6.28 10.84
C GLN A 20 -7.15 7.06 10.62
N ARG A 21 -6.18 7.00 11.55
CA ARG A 21 -4.86 7.60 11.33
C ARG A 21 -4.10 6.85 10.24
N ILE A 22 -4.13 5.52 10.26
CA ILE A 22 -3.53 4.70 9.19
C ILE A 22 -4.13 5.05 7.82
N MET A 23 -5.46 5.15 7.74
CA MET A 23 -6.18 5.49 6.50
C MET A 23 -5.86 6.90 5.96
N ARG A 24 -5.29 7.81 6.77
CA ARG A 24 -4.82 9.12 6.28
C ARG A 24 -3.54 9.02 5.45
N MET A 25 -2.75 7.95 5.63
CA MET A 25 -1.54 7.71 4.84
C MET A 25 -1.85 7.08 3.48
N VAL A 26 -2.98 6.38 3.37
CA VAL A 26 -3.43 5.75 2.12
C VAL A 26 -3.78 6.82 1.08
N PRO A 27 -3.37 6.68 -0.20
CA PRO A 27 -3.79 7.58 -1.28
C PRO A 27 -5.31 7.64 -1.44
N ASP A 28 -5.87 8.82 -1.75
CA ASP A 28 -7.32 9.03 -1.82
C ASP A 28 -8.04 8.06 -2.77
N ARG A 29 -7.41 7.70 -3.88
CA ARG A 29 -7.95 6.75 -4.88
C ARG A 29 -8.21 5.35 -4.31
N ASP A 30 -7.44 4.95 -3.30
CA ASP A 30 -7.48 3.62 -2.70
C ASP A 30 -8.22 3.60 -1.35
N LYS A 31 -8.56 4.78 -0.79
CA LYS A 31 -9.20 4.88 0.54
C LYS A 31 -10.53 4.16 0.64
N SER A 32 -11.28 4.02 -0.45
CA SER A 32 -12.59 3.35 -0.48
C SER A 32 -12.51 1.84 -0.78
N ASP A 33 -11.32 1.31 -1.04
CA ASP A 33 -11.16 -0.13 -1.29
C ASP A 33 -11.34 -0.93 0.01
N LYS A 34 -12.40 -1.73 0.05
CA LYS A 34 -12.73 -2.58 1.21
C LYS A 34 -11.69 -3.68 1.45
N ASN A 35 -11.05 -4.19 0.40
CA ASN A 35 -10.03 -5.22 0.56
C ASN A 35 -8.77 -4.62 1.18
N LEU A 36 -8.37 -3.43 0.75
CA LEU A 36 -7.29 -2.67 1.38
C LEU A 36 -7.61 -2.35 2.84
N GLN A 37 -8.81 -1.82 3.12
CA GLN A 37 -9.22 -1.50 4.48
C GLN A 37 -9.14 -2.72 5.40
N ARG A 38 -9.63 -3.88 4.95
CA ARG A 38 -9.56 -5.14 5.70
C ARG A 38 -8.12 -5.60 5.91
N LEU A 39 -7.27 -5.52 4.89
CA LEU A 39 -5.86 -5.88 4.99
C LEU A 39 -5.14 -5.01 6.03
N LEU A 40 -5.32 -3.69 5.97
CA LEU A 40 -4.71 -2.76 6.90
C LEU A 40 -5.25 -2.92 8.31
N ALA A 41 -6.55 -3.18 8.46
CA ALA A 41 -7.16 -3.44 9.76
C ALA A 41 -6.63 -4.73 10.39
N PHE A 42 -6.43 -5.77 9.59
CA PHE A 42 -5.83 -7.03 10.01
C PHE A 42 -4.36 -6.85 10.41
N ARG A 43 -3.56 -6.20 9.56
CA ARG A 43 -2.16 -5.85 9.84
C ARG A 43 -2.04 -5.00 11.10
N LEU A 44 -2.91 -4.01 11.27
CA LEU A 44 -2.92 -3.15 12.47
C LEU A 44 -3.16 -3.95 13.74
N ARG A 45 -4.01 -4.98 13.67
CA ARG A 45 -4.31 -5.87 14.80
C ARG A 45 -3.12 -6.75 15.20
N ILE A 46 -2.34 -7.20 14.23
CA ILE A 46 -1.23 -8.15 14.45
C ILE A 46 0.07 -7.42 14.73
N ASP A 47 0.43 -6.46 13.88
CA ASP A 47 1.73 -5.80 13.89
C ASP A 47 1.72 -4.52 14.77
N GLY A 48 0.54 -3.93 14.99
CA GLY A 48 0.38 -2.68 15.73
C GLY A 48 0.60 -1.42 14.88
N GLU A 49 0.28 -0.24 15.47
CA GLU A 49 0.28 1.05 14.76
C GLU A 49 1.66 1.43 14.23
N ALA A 50 2.70 1.34 15.06
CA ALA A 50 4.04 1.77 14.71
C ALA A 50 4.62 0.98 13.52
N ALA A 51 4.60 -0.35 13.61
CA ALA A 51 5.12 -1.23 12.56
C ALA A 51 4.36 -1.07 11.24
N LEU A 52 3.02 -1.00 11.29
CA LEU A 52 2.22 -0.77 10.09
C LEU A 52 2.48 0.60 9.48
N SER A 53 2.67 1.63 10.30
CA SER A 53 2.95 2.98 9.80
C SER A 53 4.28 3.06 9.05
N GLU A 54 5.33 2.45 9.60
CA GLU A 54 6.64 2.39 8.95
C GLU A 54 6.58 1.59 7.65
N TYR A 55 5.91 0.44 7.67
CA TYR A 55 5.69 -0.39 6.49
C TYR A 55 4.96 0.38 5.38
N LEU A 56 3.86 1.08 5.70
CA LEU A 56 3.12 1.87 4.73
C LEU A 56 3.95 3.02 4.15
N ILE A 57 4.71 3.73 4.98
CA ILE A 57 5.58 4.81 4.49
C ILE A 57 6.58 4.26 3.47
N ARG A 58 7.20 3.11 3.77
CA ARG A 58 8.13 2.46 2.84
C ARG A 58 7.44 2.07 1.54
N LYS A 59 6.29 1.38 1.62
CA LYS A 59 5.58 0.88 0.44
C LYS A 59 5.00 1.98 -0.43
N ILE A 60 4.46 3.06 0.15
CA ILE A 60 3.97 4.22 -0.61
C ILE A 60 5.13 4.93 -1.33
N ARG A 61 6.31 5.03 -0.71
CA ARG A 61 7.50 5.56 -1.39
C ARG A 61 7.92 4.68 -2.56
N GLU A 62 7.85 3.36 -2.40
CA GLU A 62 8.13 2.40 -3.47
C GLU A 62 7.13 2.56 -4.62
N THR A 63 5.83 2.64 -4.37
CA THR A 63 4.83 2.84 -5.43
C THR A 63 5.03 4.13 -6.22
N ILE A 64 5.39 5.23 -5.54
CA ILE A 64 5.73 6.50 -6.19
C ILE A 64 6.99 6.36 -7.04
N LYS A 65 8.05 5.72 -6.51
CA LYS A 65 9.30 5.50 -7.24
C LYS A 65 9.10 4.62 -8.48
N CYS A 66 8.28 3.58 -8.40
CA CYS A 66 7.99 2.70 -9.54
C CYS A 66 6.94 3.27 -10.50
N ALA A 67 6.42 4.48 -10.26
CA ALA A 67 5.26 5.02 -10.99
C ALA A 67 4.08 4.02 -11.09
N TYR A 68 3.86 3.23 -10.03
CA TYR A 68 2.90 2.14 -10.05
C TYR A 68 1.45 2.67 -10.19
N THR A 69 0.78 2.21 -11.24
CA THR A 69 -0.58 2.66 -11.62
C THR A 69 -1.69 1.74 -11.12
N GLY A 70 -1.38 0.57 -10.58
CA GLY A 70 -2.36 -0.37 -10.04
C GLY A 70 -2.88 0.01 -8.64
N SER A 71 -3.70 -0.88 -8.07
CA SER A 71 -4.28 -0.67 -6.74
C SER A 71 -3.25 -0.86 -5.63
N LEU A 72 -3.33 -0.05 -4.57
CA LEU A 72 -2.43 -0.25 -3.42
C LEU A 72 -2.67 -1.61 -2.76
N TYR A 73 -3.91 -2.12 -2.78
CA TYR A 73 -4.20 -3.46 -2.27
C TYR A 73 -3.38 -4.54 -2.99
N ASP A 74 -3.37 -4.54 -4.32
CA ASP A 74 -2.62 -5.55 -5.09
C ASP A 74 -1.12 -5.44 -4.84
N PHE A 75 -0.62 -4.21 -4.68
CA PHE A 75 0.78 -3.96 -4.35
C PHE A 75 1.19 -4.51 -2.97
N LEU A 76 0.29 -4.40 -1.97
CA LEU A 76 0.58 -4.85 -0.59
C LEU A 76 0.26 -6.33 -0.35
N LYS A 77 -0.73 -6.87 -1.05
CA LYS A 77 -1.17 -8.26 -0.88
C LYS A 77 -0.06 -9.25 -1.25
N ASP A 78 0.73 -8.91 -2.26
CA ASP A 78 1.78 -9.78 -2.80
C ASP A 78 3.11 -9.68 -2.04
N ASP A 79 3.07 -9.41 -0.72
CA ASP A 79 4.20 -9.25 0.22
C ASP A 79 5.34 -10.31 0.15
N LEU A 80 5.15 -11.40 -0.60
CA LEU A 80 6.13 -12.45 -0.88
C LEU A 80 7.03 -12.15 -2.09
N ILE A 81 6.64 -11.21 -2.92
CA ILE A 81 7.44 -10.73 -4.05
C ILE A 81 7.68 -9.27 -3.73
N GLU A 82 8.88 -8.96 -3.24
CA GLU A 82 9.45 -7.65 -3.53
C GLU A 82 9.44 -7.56 -5.05
N LYS A 83 8.35 -7.03 -5.62
CA LYS A 83 8.39 -6.42 -6.94
C LYS A 83 9.33 -5.24 -6.71
N GLU A 84 10.63 -5.54 -6.76
CA GLU A 84 11.60 -4.59 -7.24
C GLU A 84 10.89 -3.88 -8.39
N CYS A 85 10.86 -2.55 -8.37
CA CYS A 85 10.52 -1.86 -9.58
C CYS A 85 11.46 -2.50 -10.62
N GLU A 86 10.94 -3.37 -11.49
CA GLU A 86 11.63 -3.67 -12.72
C GLU A 86 11.67 -2.28 -13.34
N ALA A 87 12.81 -1.63 -13.14
CA ALA A 87 13.34 -0.77 -14.16
C ALA A 87 13.40 -1.71 -15.37
N ASP A 88 12.29 -1.79 -16.11
CA ASP A 88 12.42 -1.81 -17.54
C ASP A 88 13.35 -0.64 -17.80
N GLU A 89 14.62 -0.99 -18.00
CA GLU A 89 15.60 -0.13 -18.59
C GLU A 89 14.84 0.52 -19.74
N VAL A 90 14.60 1.82 -19.60
CA VAL A 90 14.33 2.65 -20.77
C VAL A 90 15.60 2.48 -21.59
N GLU A 91 15.62 1.49 -22.47
CA GLU A 91 16.68 1.29 -23.42
C GLU A 91 16.81 2.63 -24.15
N SER A 92 17.98 3.23 -23.97
CA SER A 92 18.58 4.26 -24.81
C SER A 92 17.84 5.60 -24.93
N ASP A 93 18.38 6.57 -24.20
CA ASP A 93 18.77 7.90 -24.71
C ASP A 93 18.64 8.03 -26.26
N PRO A 94 17.84 8.96 -26.81
CA PRO A 94 18.06 9.38 -28.18
C PRO A 94 19.33 10.23 -28.19
N GLU A 95 20.45 9.65 -28.67
CA GLU A 95 21.67 10.39 -28.96
C GLU A 95 21.33 11.68 -29.72
N PRO A 96 21.84 12.86 -29.30
CA PRO A 96 21.60 14.09 -30.05
C PRO A 96 22.27 13.95 -31.42
N PRO A 97 21.59 14.32 -32.54
CA PRO A 97 22.15 14.18 -33.86
C PRO A 97 23.42 15.05 -33.95
N GLY A 98 24.56 14.39 -34.07
CA GLY A 98 25.86 15.03 -34.28
C GLY A 98 25.80 15.88 -35.55
N ALA A 99 26.09 17.17 -35.38
CA ALA A 99 26.32 18.08 -36.48
C ALA A 99 27.75 17.91 -37.00
N ALA A 100 27.90 17.50 -38.27
CA ALA A 100 29.05 17.80 -39.14
C ALA A 100 28.69 17.50 -40.60
#